data_AF-A0AAD3NNJ6-F1
#
_entry.id   AF-A0AAD3NNJ6-F1
#
_cell.length_a   1.000
_cell.length_b   1.000
_cell.length_c   1.000
_cell.angle_alpha   90.00
_cell.angle_beta   90.00
_cell.angle_gamma   90.00
#
_symmetry.space_group_name_H-M   'P 1'
#
loop_
_entity.id
_entity.type
_entity.pdbx_description
1 polymer ?
#
loop_
_entity_poly.entity_id
_entity_poly.type
_entity_poly.pdbx_seq_one_letter_code
_entity_poly.pdbx_strand_id
1 'polypeptide(L)'
;MCRYQEVEGPGNWDSAPGQYLSKHGLCHLCDATCLQCTGPEREDCISCPPTRFFDDGRCPIRCQTGRYALGRQCYLCHHTCHECTDEGPDNCTSCDR
;
A
#
# COMPACT_ATOMS: atom_id res chain seq x y z
N MET A 1 -23.51 1.90 1.96
CA MET A 1 -23.08 1.67 3.36
C MET A 1 -21.81 0.85 3.30
N CYS A 2 -20.81 1.09 4.17
CA CYS A 2 -19.74 0.11 4.42
C CYS A 2 -20.44 -1.22 4.62
N ARG A 3 -20.06 -2.23 3.83
CA ARG A 3 -20.86 -3.45 3.80
C ARG A 3 -20.65 -4.17 5.12
N TYR A 4 -21.74 -4.39 5.84
CA TYR A 4 -21.76 -5.43 6.86
C TYR A 4 -21.58 -6.75 6.11
N GLN A 5 -20.44 -7.43 6.33
CA GLN A 5 -20.20 -8.71 5.71
C GLN A 5 -20.60 -9.79 6.72
N GLU A 6 -21.63 -10.56 6.38
CA GLU A 6 -22.01 -11.79 7.09
C GLU A 6 -20.96 -12.86 6.81
N VAL A 7 -19.75 -12.68 7.34
CA VAL A 7 -18.79 -13.77 7.49
C VAL A 7 -19.14 -14.50 8.77
N GLU A 8 -19.28 -15.83 8.72
CA GLU A 8 -19.64 -16.66 9.88
C GLU A 8 -18.70 -16.38 11.07
N GLY A 9 -19.15 -15.53 12.02
CA GLY A 9 -18.31 -14.98 13.09
C GLY A 9 -18.83 -13.63 13.61
N PRO A 10 -18.20 -13.02 14.63
CA PRO A 10 -18.60 -11.69 15.10
C PRO A 10 -18.41 -10.68 13.95
N GLY A 11 -19.53 -10.22 13.39
CA GLY A 11 -19.55 -9.40 12.17
C GLY A 11 -18.60 -8.21 12.25
N ASN A 12 -17.71 -8.11 11.26
CA ASN A 12 -16.72 -7.05 11.16
C ASN A 12 -17.16 -6.04 10.08
N TRP A 13 -16.86 -4.76 10.29
CA TRP A 13 -17.12 -3.72 9.30
C TRP A 13 -16.03 -3.77 8.23
N ASP A 14 -16.20 -4.64 7.24
CA ASP A 14 -15.31 -4.65 6.10
C ASP A 14 -15.51 -3.35 5.32
N SER A 15 -14.50 -2.48 5.41
CA SER A 15 -14.36 -1.30 4.56
C SER A 15 -14.48 -1.76 3.09
N ALA A 16 -15.56 -1.36 2.43
CA ALA A 16 -15.78 -1.68 1.02
C ALA A 16 -14.59 -1.13 0.19
N PRO A 17 -14.21 -1.76 -0.93
CA PRO A 17 -13.12 -1.27 -1.74
C PRO A 17 -13.35 0.20 -2.15
N GLY A 18 -12.36 1.05 -1.86
CA GLY A 18 -12.39 2.49 -2.08
C GLY A 18 -13.06 3.30 -0.96
N GLN A 19 -13.44 2.68 0.16
CA GLN A 19 -14.07 3.35 1.29
C GLN A 19 -13.43 2.97 2.63
N TYR A 20 -13.59 3.82 3.64
CA TYR A 20 -13.21 3.55 5.02
C TYR A 20 -14.29 4.02 6.00
N LEU A 21 -14.37 3.34 7.15
CA LEU A 21 -15.23 3.74 8.26
C LEU A 21 -14.50 4.76 9.13
N SER A 22 -15.02 5.99 9.21
CA SER A 22 -14.51 6.98 10.15
C SER A 22 -14.88 6.64 11.59
N LYS A 23 -14.18 7.26 12.55
CA LYS A 23 -14.46 7.16 13.99
C LYS A 23 -15.90 7.56 14.37
N HIS A 24 -16.58 8.33 13.52
CA HIS A 24 -17.96 8.77 13.73
C HIS A 24 -18.99 7.77 13.16
N GLY A 25 -18.56 6.60 12.69
CA GLY A 25 -19.43 5.61 12.06
C GLY A 25 -19.90 5.99 10.64
N LEU A 26 -19.30 7.03 10.05
CA LEU A 26 -19.58 7.48 8.69
C LEU A 26 -18.60 6.86 7.70
N CYS A 27 -19.10 6.41 6.56
CA CYS A 27 -18.29 5.87 5.49
C CYS A 27 -17.82 7.00 4.56
N HIS A 28 -16.50 7.11 4.41
CA HIS A 28 -15.87 8.07 3.52
C HIS A 28 -15.10 7.35 2.41
N LEU A 29 -14.85 8.06 1.32
CA LEU A 29 -14.05 7.55 0.22
C LEU A 29 -12.57 7.65 0.57
N CYS A 30 -11.81 6.64 0.15
CA CYS A 30 -10.36 6.66 0.15
C CYS A 30 -9.83 7.64 -0.90
N ASP A 31 -8.53 7.94 -0.82
CA ASP A 31 -7.80 8.50 -1.95
C ASP A 31 -7.95 7.60 -3.19
N ALA A 32 -8.09 8.21 -4.36
CA ALA A 32 -8.33 7.50 -5.63
C ALA A 32 -7.18 6.55 -6.04
N THR A 33 -6.02 6.67 -5.42
CA THR A 33 -4.89 5.77 -5.64
C THR A 33 -5.03 4.43 -4.91
N CYS A 34 -6.00 4.29 -4.00
CA CYS A 34 -6.08 3.20 -3.05
C CYS A 34 -7.31 2.33 -3.23
N LEU A 35 -7.12 1.02 -3.09
CA LEU A 35 -8.20 0.03 -3.19
C LEU A 35 -8.87 -0.20 -1.84
N GLN A 36 -8.12 -0.16 -0.73
CA GLN A 36 -8.65 -0.09 0.62
C GLN A 36 -7.80 0.86 1.44
N CYS A 37 -8.41 1.57 2.39
CA CYS A 37 -7.72 2.50 3.27
C CYS A 37 -8.31 2.48 4.68
N THR A 38 -7.56 2.98 5.65
CA THR A 38 -8.00 3.25 7.03
C THR A 38 -8.38 4.71 7.24
N GLY A 39 -8.11 5.57 6.27
CA GLY A 39 -8.24 7.01 6.37
C GLY A 39 -8.29 7.70 5.00
N PRO A 40 -8.52 9.01 4.98
CA PRO A 40 -8.73 9.75 3.73
C PRO A 40 -7.43 10.01 2.97
N GLU A 41 -6.28 9.91 3.63
CA GLU A 41 -5.00 10.29 3.06
C GLU A 41 -4.43 9.19 2.15
N ARG A 42 -3.53 9.60 1.27
CA ARG A 42 -2.85 8.68 0.33
C ARG A 42 -1.85 7.73 1.01
N GLU A 43 -1.52 7.97 2.28
CA GLU A 43 -0.65 7.11 3.10
C GLU A 43 -1.45 6.17 4.01
N ASP A 44 -2.77 6.31 4.06
CA ASP A 44 -3.64 5.46 4.88
C ASP A 44 -4.08 4.19 4.14
N CYS A 45 -3.36 3.78 3.09
CA CYS A 45 -3.82 2.73 2.21
C CYS A 45 -3.38 1.35 2.68
N ILE A 46 -4.32 0.42 2.74
CA ILE A 46 -4.10 -0.97 3.15
C ILE A 46 -3.84 -1.85 1.93
N SER A 47 -4.47 -1.52 0.80
CA SER A 47 -4.27 -2.25 -0.45
C SER A 47 -4.31 -1.32 -1.66
N CYS A 48 -3.54 -1.70 -2.68
CA CYS A 48 -3.40 -0.95 -3.91
C CYS A 48 -4.12 -1.65 -5.06
N PRO A 49 -4.68 -0.88 -6.02
CA PRO A 49 -5.21 -1.45 -7.24
C PRO A 49 -4.08 -2.11 -8.05
N PRO A 50 -4.41 -3.04 -8.97
CA PRO A 50 -3.41 -3.83 -9.71
C PRO A 50 -2.43 -3.00 -10.56
N THR A 51 -2.75 -1.74 -10.83
CA THR A 51 -1.92 -0.81 -11.61
C THR A 51 -0.86 -0.08 -10.78
N ARG A 52 -0.80 -0.33 -9.46
CA ARG A 52 0.05 0.37 -8.50
C ARG A 52 0.77 -0.62 -7.60
N PHE A 53 1.90 -0.20 -7.03
CA PHE A 53 2.67 -0.97 -6.06
C PHE A 53 2.33 -0.50 -4.66
N PHE A 54 2.31 -1.42 -3.69
CA PHE A 54 2.17 -1.08 -2.28
C PHE A 54 3.51 -0.65 -1.70
N ASP A 55 3.55 0.52 -1.09
CA ASP A 55 4.73 1.11 -0.46
C ASP A 55 4.35 1.76 0.86
N ASP A 56 4.40 0.98 1.94
CA ASP A 56 4.20 1.43 3.33
C ASP A 56 3.02 2.40 3.52
N GLY A 57 1.82 1.95 3.17
CA GLY A 57 0.61 2.76 3.27
C GLY A 57 0.27 3.56 2.00
N ARG A 58 1.16 3.58 1.00
CA ARG A 58 0.97 4.32 -0.26
C ARG A 58 0.85 3.39 -1.44
N CYS A 59 0.23 3.91 -2.50
CA CYS A 59 0.05 3.19 -3.76
C CYS A 59 0.69 3.94 -4.94
N PRO A 60 2.03 4.08 -5.01
CA PRO A 60 2.66 4.71 -6.16
C PRO A 60 2.58 3.86 -7.43
N ILE A 61 2.72 4.50 -8.60
CA ILE A 61 2.77 3.81 -9.90
C ILE A 61 4.12 3.09 -10.08
N ARG A 62 5.17 3.57 -9.42
CA ARG A 62 6.53 2.99 -9.41
C ARG A 62 7.13 3.13 -8.03
N CYS A 63 7.97 2.18 -7.62
CA CYS A 63 8.74 2.30 -6.39
C CYS A 63 9.70 3.48 -6.48
N GLN A 64 9.89 4.17 -5.35
CA GLN A 64 10.84 5.28 -5.27
C GLN A 64 12.28 4.77 -5.35
N THR A 65 13.22 5.67 -5.64
CA THR A 65 14.66 5.39 -5.58
C THR A 65 15.05 4.83 -4.21
N GLY A 66 15.97 3.87 -4.18
CA GLY A 66 16.31 3.10 -2.97
C GLY A 66 15.32 1.96 -2.65
N ARG A 67 14.34 1.69 -3.52
CA ARG A 67 13.41 0.56 -3.41
C ARG A 67 13.31 -0.22 -4.71
N TYR A 68 13.13 -1.52 -4.62
CA TYR A 68 12.88 -2.40 -5.76
C TYR A 68 11.46 -2.98 -5.68
N ALA A 69 10.90 -3.31 -6.86
CA ALA A 69 9.58 -3.89 -6.96
C ALA A 69 9.68 -5.42 -6.97
N LEU A 70 9.10 -6.06 -5.96
CA LEU A 70 8.95 -7.52 -5.93
C LEU A 70 7.46 -7.87 -5.90
N GLY A 71 6.97 -8.44 -6.99
CA GLY A 71 5.54 -8.69 -7.19
C GLY A 71 4.74 -7.39 -7.30
N ARG A 72 3.96 -7.06 -6.27
CA ARG A 72 3.13 -5.83 -6.19
C ARG A 72 3.48 -4.96 -4.99
N GLN A 73 4.68 -5.14 -4.44
CA GLN A 73 5.13 -4.43 -3.25
C GLN A 73 6.53 -3.89 -3.45
N CYS A 74 6.75 -2.70 -2.92
CA CYS A 74 8.05 -2.05 -2.90
C CYS A 74 8.81 -2.46 -1.65
N TYR A 75 10.05 -2.90 -1.83
CA TYR A 75 10.95 -3.27 -0.76
C TYR A 75 12.18 -2.39 -0.77
N LEU A 76 12.73 -2.10 0.41
CA LEU A 76 13.94 -1.31 0.54
C LEU A 76 15.14 -2.08 -0.02
N CYS A 77 15.98 -1.37 -0.77
CA CYS A 77 17.30 -1.85 -1.15
C CYS A 77 18.18 -2.04 0.09
N HIS A 78 19.26 -2.81 -0.09
CA HIS A 78 20.30 -2.88 0.93
C HIS A 78 20.86 -1.48 1.22
N HIS A 79 21.15 -1.17 2.48
CA HIS A 79 21.50 0.18 2.93
C HIS A 79 22.79 0.76 2.31
N THR A 80 23.60 -0.08 1.65
CA THR A 80 24.81 0.33 0.91
C THR A 80 24.50 0.74 -0.53
N CYS A 81 23.25 0.65 -0.96
CA CYS A 81 22.83 0.74 -2.34
C CYS A 81 21.79 1.84 -2.54
N HIS A 82 22.02 2.68 -3.56
CA HIS A 82 21.11 3.74 -3.97
C HIS A 82 20.01 3.21 -4.92
N GLU A 83 20.35 2.29 -5.82
CA GLU A 83 19.39 1.61 -6.69
C GLU A 83 19.71 0.12 -6.82
N CYS A 84 18.71 -0.74 -6.65
CA CYS A 84 18.87 -2.19 -6.73
C CYS A 84 17.75 -2.82 -7.57
N THR A 85 18.01 -4.02 -8.08
CA THR A 85 17.00 -4.82 -8.82
C THR A 85 16.33 -5.87 -7.96
N ASP A 86 16.96 -6.26 -6.84
CA ASP A 86 16.48 -7.31 -5.93
C ASP A 86 17.05 -7.11 -4.52
N GLU A 87 16.74 -8.03 -3.61
CA GLU A 87 17.28 -8.05 -2.26
C GLU A 87 18.79 -8.27 -2.20
N GLY A 88 19.42 -7.73 -1.16
CA GLY A 88 20.83 -7.93 -0.87
C GLY A 88 21.79 -6.97 -1.57
N PRO A 89 23.07 -6.96 -1.15
CA PRO A 89 24.09 -6.02 -1.64
C PRO A 89 24.57 -6.33 -3.06
N ASP A 90 24.49 -7.60 -3.51
CA ASP A 90 24.98 -8.03 -4.83
C ASP A 90 24.07 -7.60 -5.99
N ASN A 91 22.79 -7.29 -5.69
CA ASN A 91 21.82 -6.81 -6.66
C ASN A 91 21.82 -5.28 -6.80
N CYS A 92 22.90 -4.65 -6.36
CA CYS A 92 23.07 -3.22 -6.43
C CYS A 92 23.46 -2.76 -7.84
N THR A 93 22.65 -1.87 -8.41
CA THR A 93 22.89 -1.25 -9.72
C THR A 93 23.52 0.14 -9.60
N SER A 94 23.36 0.80 -8.45
CA SER A 94 23.96 2.11 -8.17
C SER A 94 24.29 2.24 -6.69
N CYS A 95 25.52 2.64 -6.37
CA CYS A 95 25.96 2.91 -4.99
C CYS A 95 25.98 4.42 -4.72
N ASP A 96 25.63 4.81 -3.50
CA ASP A 96 25.91 6.18 -3.03
C ASP A 96 27.43 6.34 -2.87
N ARG A 97 27.95 7.44 -3.42
CA ARG A 97 29.40 7.73 -3.52
C ARG A 97 30.04 8.15 -2.20
#